data_AF-A0A442UQB9-F1
#
_entry.id   AF-A0A442UQB9-F1
#
_cell.length_a   1.000
_cell.length_b   1.000
_cell.length_c   1.000
_cell.angle_alpha   90.00
_cell.angle_beta   90.00
_cell.angle_gamma   90.00
#
_symmetry.space_group_name_H-M   'P 1'
#
loop_
_entity.id
_entity.type
_entity.pdbx_description
1 polymer ?
#
loop_
_entity_poly.entity_id
_entity_poly.type
_entity_poly.pdbx_seq_one_letter_code
_entity_poly.pdbx_strand_id
1 'polypeptide(L)' 'MATIEITPVEVLALKKLALINGALAQSISGQARIEQTALLRVLVDVLARADLANHAGGARG' A
#
# COMPACT_ATOMS: atom_id res chain seq x y z
N MET A 1 -5.50 16.76 -14.73
CA MET A 1 -4.81 15.49 -14.41
C MET A 1 -5.88 14.53 -13.91
N ALA A 2 -5.98 13.32 -14.47
CA ALA A 2 -6.99 12.36 -14.00
C ALA A 2 -6.73 12.03 -12.53
N THR A 3 -7.72 12.25 -11.67
CA THR A 3 -7.68 11.81 -10.28
C THR A 3 -7.88 10.30 -10.29
N ILE A 4 -6.88 9.53 -9.84
CA ILE A 4 -7.06 8.09 -9.64
C ILE A 4 -7.88 7.93 -8.36
N GLU A 5 -9.15 7.58 -8.49
CA GLU A 5 -10.00 7.23 -7.35
C GLU A 5 -9.70 5.78 -6.95
N ILE A 6 -9.23 5.58 -5.71
CA ILE A 6 -9.02 4.26 -5.15
C ILE A 6 -10.21 3.94 -4.25
N THR A 7 -10.99 2.96 -4.64
CA THR A 7 -12.16 2.52 -3.88
C THR A 7 -11.76 1.88 -2.54
N PRO A 8 -12.68 1.81 -1.56
CA PRO A 8 -12.41 1.15 -0.28
C PRO A 8 -11.98 -0.32 -0.42
N VAL A 9 -12.53 -1.05 -1.40
CA VAL A 9 -12.15 -2.43 -1.72
C VAL A 9 -10.72 -2.52 -2.23
N GLU A 10 -10.30 -1.58 -3.08
CA GLU A 10 -8.93 -1.53 -3.59
C GLU A 10 -7.94 -1.18 -2.48
N VAL A 11 -8.29 -0.28 -1.55
CA VAL A 11 -7.48 -0.02 -0.34
C VAL A 11 -7.33 -1.30 0.49
N LEU A 12 -8.40 -2.06 0.69
CA LEU A 12 -8.33 -3.33 1.42
C LEU A 12 -7.43 -4.35 0.71
N ALA A 13 -7.53 -4.45 -0.62
CA ALA A 13 -6.66 -5.32 -1.42
C ALA A 13 -5.18 -4.92 -1.30
N LEU A 14 -4.88 -3.63 -1.39
CA LEU A 14 -3.52 -3.10 -1.21
C LEU A 14 -2.99 -3.37 0.21
N LYS A 15 -3.83 -3.24 1.25
CA LYS A 15 -3.47 -3.61 2.64
C LYS A 15 -3.12 -5.09 2.76
N LYS A 16 -3.89 -5.99 2.12
CA LYS A 16 -3.56 -7.43 2.07
C LYS A 16 -2.25 -7.70 1.33
N LEU A 17 -2.03 -7.02 0.20
CA LEU A 17 -0.76 -7.11 -0.53
C LEU A 17 0.42 -6.67 0.32
N ALA A 18 0.29 -5.60 1.12
CA ALA A 18 1.35 -5.18 2.03
C ALA A 18 1.69 -6.26 3.07
N LEU A 19 0.68 -6.92 3.65
CA LEU A 19 0.89 -8.03 4.58
C LEU A 19 1.62 -9.21 3.92
N ILE A 20 1.20 -9.61 2.72
CA ILE A 20 1.83 -10.71 1.98
C ILE A 20 3.27 -10.36 1.61
N ASN A 21 3.52 -9.15 1.12
CA ASN A 21 4.87 -8.69 0.76
C ASN A 21 5.79 -8.59 1.99
N GLY A 22 5.24 -8.24 3.17
CA GLY A 22 5.95 -8.29 4.45
C GLY A 22 6.33 -9.71 4.85
N ALA A 23 5.40 -10.67 4.78
CA ALA A 23 5.69 -12.07 5.03
C ALA A 23 6.73 -12.63 4.05
N LEU A 24 6.63 -12.26 2.77
CA LEU A 24 7.59 -12.65 1.74
C LEU A 24 8.99 -12.09 2.00
N ALA A 25 9.10 -10.81 2.40
CA ALA A 25 10.40 -10.23 2.78
C ALA A 25 11.04 -10.97 3.95
N GLN A 26 10.25 -11.52 4.89
CA GLN A 26 10.78 -12.30 6.00
C GLN A 26 11.17 -13.74 5.63
N SER A 27 10.62 -14.28 4.54
CA SER A 27 10.88 -15.66 4.10
C SER A 27 12.01 -15.81 3.08
N ILE A 28 12.38 -14.72 2.39
CA ILE A 28 13.47 -14.71 1.40
C ILE A 28 14.75 -14.07 1.96
N SER A 29 15.88 -14.26 1.27
CA SER A 29 17.20 -13.80 1.72
C SER A 29 17.97 -13.04 0.64
N GLY A 30 19.13 -12.49 1.02
CA GLY A 30 20.03 -11.77 0.12
C GLY A 30 19.43 -10.49 -0.47
N GLN A 31 19.81 -10.18 -1.70
CA GLN A 31 19.39 -8.98 -2.42
C GLN A 31 17.87 -8.94 -2.63
N ALA A 32 17.24 -10.10 -2.88
CA ALA A 32 15.80 -10.20 -3.07
C ALA A 32 15.02 -9.70 -1.85
N ARG A 33 15.47 -10.02 -0.62
CA ARG A 33 14.88 -9.48 0.61
C ARG A 33 14.97 -7.96 0.68
N ILE A 34 16.11 -7.40 0.30
CA ILE A 34 16.36 -5.95 0.36
C ILE A 34 15.40 -5.23 -0.60
N GLU A 35 15.32 -5.70 -1.85
CA GLU A 35 14.41 -5.14 -2.85
C GLU A 35 12.95 -5.29 -2.46
N GLN A 36 12.57 -6.48 -1.97
CA GLN A 36 11.22 -6.73 -1.48
C GLN A 36 10.83 -5.82 -0.32
N THR A 37 11.77 -5.54 0.59
CA THR A 37 11.57 -4.59 1.70
C THR A 37 11.41 -3.16 1.19
N ALA A 38 12.17 -2.77 0.16
CA ALA A 38 12.05 -1.45 -0.44
C ALA A 38 10.69 -1.27 -1.14
N LEU A 39 10.24 -2.27 -1.90
CA LEU A 39 8.91 -2.27 -2.53
C LEU A 39 7.78 -2.22 -1.49
N LEU A 40 7.90 -2.97 -0.40
CA LEU A 40 6.93 -2.92 0.70
C LEU A 40 6.80 -1.51 1.29
N ARG A 41 7.91 -0.78 1.48
CA ARG A 41 7.87 0.60 1.99
C ARG A 41 7.09 1.51 1.06
N VAL A 42 7.37 1.44 -0.25
CA VAL A 42 6.63 2.23 -1.25
C VAL A 42 5.13 1.92 -1.22
N LEU A 43 4.77 0.65 -1.09
CA LEU A 43 3.35 0.25 -0.99
C LEU A 43 2.69 0.80 0.28
N VAL A 44 3.38 0.78 1.42
CA VAL A 44 2.88 1.39 2.67
C VAL A 44 2.69 2.90 2.52
N ASP A 45 3.61 3.60 1.85
CA ASP A 45 3.49 5.04 1.60
C ASP A 45 2.33 5.39 0.64
N VAL A 46 2.06 4.53 -0.34
CA VAL A 46 0.89 4.67 -1.22
C VAL A 46 -0.40 4.48 -0.42
N LEU A 47 -0.46 3.46 0.45
CA LEU A 47 -1.61 3.22 1.33
C LEU A 47 -1.87 4.39 2.28
N ALA A 48 -0.83 4.95 2.89
CA ALA A 48 -0.98 6.11 3.77
C ALA A 48 -1.57 7.32 3.03
N ARG A 49 -1.12 7.58 1.79
CA ARG A 49 -1.68 8.66 0.95
C ARG A 49 -3.12 8.37 0.52
N ALA A 50 -3.44 7.12 0.20
CA ALA A 50 -4.79 6.71 -0.15
C ALA A 50 -5.76 6.84 1.03
N ASP A 51 -5.35 6.43 2.24
CA ASP A 51 -6.16 6.59 3.45
C ASP A 51 -6.42 8.07 3.76
N LEU A 52 -5.41 8.95 3.64
CA LEU A 52 -5.58 10.40 3.79
C LEU A 52 -6.55 11.00 2.77
N ALA A 53 -6.45 10.61 1.51
CA ALA A 53 -7.34 11.08 0.44
C ALA A 53 -8.79 10.64 0.68
N ASN A 54 -8.99 9.40 1.13
CA ASN A 54 -10.32 8.87 1.45
C ASN A 54 -10.96 9.57 2.66
N HIS A 55 -10.18 9.91 3.69
CA HIS A 55 -10.68 10.70 4.81
C HIS A 55 -11.00 12.15 4.44
N ALA A 56 -10.20 12.78 3.57
CA ALA A 56 -10.46 14.14 3.09
C ALA A 56 -11.71 14.24 2.21
N GLY A 57 -12.06 13.17 1.48
CA GLY A 57 -13.29 13.08 0.69
C GLY A 57 -14.57 12.93 1.53
N GLY A 58 -14.48 12.24 2.69
CA GLY A 58 -15.62 11.98 3.57
C GLY A 58 -16.10 13.19 4.40
N ALA A 59 -15.29 14.24 4.56
CA ALA A 59 -15.65 15.45 5.31
C ALA A 59 -16.50 16.46 4.52
N ARG A 60 -16.83 16.16 3.25
CA ARG A 60 -17.67 16.98 2.36
C ARG A 60 -19.05 16.35 2.08
N GLY A 61 -19.44 15.32 2.84
CA GLY A 61 -20.74 14.65 2.74
C GLY A 61 -21.71 15.09 3.82
#